data_AF-A0A0D2NHG1-F1
#
_entry.id   AF-A0A0D2NHG1-F1
#
_cell.length_a   1.000
_cell.length_b   1.000
_cell.length_c   1.000
_cell.angle_alpha   90.00
_cell.angle_beta   90.00
_cell.angle_gamma   90.00
#
_symmetry.space_group_name_H-M   'P 1'
#
loop_
_entity.id
_entity.type
_entity.pdbx_description
1 polymer ?
#
loop_
_entity_poly.entity_id
_entity_poly.type
_entity_poly.pdbx_seq_one_letter_code
_entity_poly.pdbx_strand_id
1 'polypeptide(L)'
;MEKKQGFLSALKEDIVRGLSPSRSRSNSPARPLSLMSTTLRGNKDNHHGGAHVVKPEPLMARSGTVRPVGEALSPLMEGPEPDRGKSGDPKWVGSVIGQWVKGQFCTSTNHRRSNLRLLLGIMGAPLAPIHVSSNDPLPHLSIKDTSIETSSAHYILQQYIAATGVQKLQSSIKNAYAMGKLKMIACEYETATRIVKSCNVSRGAESGWFVLWQMNPDMWYVELAVSGCKVHAGCNGNLVWRYTPWLGAHTAKGPVRPLRRALQGLDPRTTAIMFANARCIGEKNINGEDCFILKLCAGPRTLKARSEGPAEIIRHVLFGYFSQKTGLLVQMEDSHLTRVQSTGGDTVYWETTINTFLEDYHPVEGIVIAHSGHTVVTLFRFGEVAMNHTKTKMEETWTIEEDERGENAIHL
;
A
#
# COMPACT_ATOMS: atom_id res chain seq x y z
N MET A 1 -63.73 -6.54 -26.45
CA MET A 1 -63.57 -6.80 -27.90
C MET A 1 -62.64 -5.73 -28.42
N GLU A 2 -61.49 -5.98 -29.06
CA GLU A 2 -60.71 -7.20 -29.41
C GLU A 2 -59.19 -6.80 -29.28
N LYS A 3 -58.17 -7.62 -29.03
CA LYS A 3 -57.59 -8.79 -29.76
C LYS A 3 -57.35 -8.47 -31.26
N LYS A 4 -56.20 -8.77 -31.88
CA LYS A 4 -55.04 -9.62 -31.54
C LYS A 4 -53.79 -9.29 -32.41
N GLN A 5 -52.62 -9.88 -32.06
CA GLN A 5 -51.43 -10.30 -32.86
C GLN A 5 -51.30 -9.82 -34.35
N GLY A 6 -50.14 -9.41 -34.90
CA GLY A 6 -48.72 -9.57 -34.53
C GLY A 6 -47.99 -10.64 -35.37
N PHE A 7 -46.85 -10.33 -36.02
CA PHE A 7 -46.04 -11.30 -36.80
C PHE A 7 -44.55 -10.88 -36.97
N LEU A 8 -43.66 -11.84 -37.26
CA LEU A 8 -42.23 -11.67 -37.57
C LEU A 8 -41.87 -12.35 -38.91
N SER A 9 -41.15 -11.64 -39.79
CA SER A 9 -40.31 -12.15 -40.91
C SER A 9 -39.86 -10.96 -41.78
N ALA A 10 -38.84 -11.06 -42.64
CA ALA A 10 -37.57 -11.78 -42.58
C ALA A 10 -36.64 -11.17 -43.66
N LEU A 11 -35.32 -11.19 -43.45
CA LEU A 11 -34.36 -11.12 -44.55
C LEU A 11 -33.16 -12.03 -44.22
N LYS A 12 -32.75 -12.83 -45.20
CA LYS A 12 -31.79 -13.92 -45.05
C LYS A 12 -30.86 -13.88 -46.25
N GLU A 13 -29.55 -13.92 -45.97
CA GLU A 13 -28.43 -14.27 -46.86
C GLU A 13 -28.37 -13.62 -48.26
N ASP A 14 -27.17 -13.12 -48.60
CA ASP A 14 -26.55 -13.63 -49.82
C ASP A 14 -25.04 -13.85 -49.60
N ILE A 15 -24.45 -14.78 -50.35
CA ILE A 15 -23.09 -15.31 -50.14
C ILE A 15 -22.43 -15.52 -51.51
N VAL A 16 -21.08 -15.49 -51.60
CA VAL A 16 -20.19 -16.33 -52.47
C VAL A 16 -19.06 -15.56 -53.20
N ARG A 17 -17.81 -15.80 -52.73
CA ARG A 17 -16.49 -15.84 -53.42
C ARG A 17 -15.97 -14.65 -54.27
N GLY A 18 -14.67 -14.34 -54.13
CA GLY A 18 -13.99 -13.35 -55.00
C GLY A 18 -12.46 -13.18 -54.90
N LEU A 19 -11.68 -14.28 -54.91
CA LEU A 19 -10.25 -14.38 -55.33
C LEU A 19 -9.16 -13.38 -54.81
N SER A 20 -8.08 -13.96 -54.26
CA SER A 20 -6.68 -13.45 -54.36
C SER A 20 -5.91 -14.39 -55.34
N PRO A 21 -4.68 -14.11 -55.88
CA PRO A 21 -3.44 -13.64 -55.21
C PRO A 21 -2.65 -12.56 -56.04
N SER A 22 -1.44 -12.04 -55.74
CA SER A 22 -0.14 -12.72 -55.52
C SER A 22 1.05 -11.78 -55.22
N ARG A 23 1.98 -12.22 -54.32
CA ARG A 23 3.49 -12.08 -54.33
C ARG A 23 4.13 -10.67 -54.44
N SER A 24 5.40 -10.40 -54.08
CA SER A 24 6.60 -11.16 -53.62
C SER A 24 7.39 -10.31 -52.57
N ARG A 25 8.08 -10.85 -51.54
CA ARG A 25 9.47 -11.43 -51.53
C ARG A 25 10.53 -10.56 -52.23
N SER A 26 11.78 -10.37 -51.76
CA SER A 26 12.53 -10.79 -50.54
C SER A 26 13.85 -9.96 -50.48
N ASN A 27 14.93 -10.13 -49.67
CA ASN A 27 15.44 -11.21 -48.80
C ASN A 27 16.51 -10.66 -47.79
N SER A 28 17.20 -11.52 -47.01
CA SER A 28 18.44 -11.21 -46.24
C SER A 28 19.55 -12.24 -46.54
N PRO A 29 20.84 -12.00 -46.17
CA PRO A 29 21.50 -12.93 -45.22
C PRO A 29 22.73 -12.44 -44.38
N ALA A 30 22.92 -13.09 -43.22
CA ALA A 30 24.19 -13.58 -42.60
C ALA A 30 25.38 -12.68 -42.15
N ARG A 31 26.16 -13.24 -41.19
CA ARG A 31 27.43 -12.77 -40.59
C ARG A 31 28.66 -13.48 -41.21
N PRO A 32 29.90 -13.12 -40.82
CA PRO A 32 30.73 -14.07 -40.04
C PRO A 32 31.39 -13.47 -38.75
N LEU A 33 32.45 -14.12 -38.21
CA LEU A 33 32.99 -13.96 -36.85
C LEU A 33 34.54 -13.81 -36.80
N SER A 34 35.07 -13.50 -35.60
CA SER A 34 36.50 -13.53 -35.17
C SER A 34 37.40 -12.37 -35.67
N LEU A 35 38.59 -12.09 -35.10
CA LEU A 35 39.42 -12.80 -34.10
C LEU A 35 40.18 -11.80 -33.16
N MET A 36 40.95 -12.28 -32.17
CA MET A 36 41.71 -11.47 -31.18
C MET A 36 43.10 -11.01 -31.68
N SER A 37 43.69 -9.95 -31.06
CA SER A 37 45.09 -9.95 -30.55
C SER A 37 45.51 -8.70 -29.72
N THR A 38 46.41 -8.90 -28.74
CA THR A 38 47.50 -8.02 -28.20
C THR A 38 47.38 -6.48 -28.27
N THR A 39 47.26 -5.73 -27.15
CA THR A 39 48.32 -5.27 -26.20
C THR A 39 49.46 -4.39 -26.75
N LEU A 40 49.62 -3.18 -26.18
CA LEU A 40 50.86 -2.52 -25.67
C LEU A 40 50.37 -1.35 -24.77
N ARG A 41 50.64 -1.23 -23.46
CA ARG A 41 51.89 -1.19 -22.67
C ARG A 41 52.58 0.20 -22.73
N GLY A 42 52.07 1.15 -21.92
CA GLY A 42 52.78 2.39 -21.57
C GLY A 42 53.70 2.18 -20.36
N ASN A 43 54.85 2.88 -20.32
CA ASN A 43 55.90 2.65 -19.33
C ASN A 43 55.54 3.13 -17.91
N LYS A 44 56.14 2.45 -16.92
CA LYS A 44 56.35 2.98 -15.56
C LYS A 44 57.81 2.70 -15.16
N ASP A 45 58.56 3.77 -14.99
CA ASP A 45 59.89 3.86 -14.38
C ASP A 45 60.08 5.34 -13.99
N ASN A 46 60.76 5.73 -12.90
CA ASN A 46 61.46 4.95 -11.89
C ASN A 46 61.50 5.70 -10.52
N HIS A 47 62.10 5.06 -9.53
CA HIS A 47 62.67 5.57 -8.27
C HIS A 47 61.76 5.89 -7.07
N HIS A 48 62.17 5.30 -5.95
CA HIS A 48 61.73 5.59 -4.59
C HIS A 48 62.59 6.69 -3.97
N GLY A 49 62.06 7.42 -2.98
CA GLY A 49 62.85 8.27 -2.09
C GLY A 49 62.01 9.03 -1.07
N GLY A 50 62.51 9.16 0.15
CA GLY A 50 61.95 10.04 1.18
C GLY A 50 60.92 9.37 2.11
N ALA A 51 61.30 9.16 3.36
CA ALA A 51 60.36 8.96 4.47
C ALA A 51 60.08 10.29 5.17
N HIS A 52 58.88 10.48 5.72
CA HIS A 52 58.72 10.62 7.17
C HIS A 52 57.25 10.68 7.61
N VAL A 53 56.99 10.25 8.84
CA VAL A 53 55.70 10.41 9.52
C VAL A 53 55.69 11.72 10.29
N VAL A 54 54.73 12.61 9.99
CA VAL A 54 54.20 13.62 10.94
C VAL A 54 52.69 13.78 10.66
N LYS A 55 51.88 13.75 11.73
CA LYS A 55 50.49 14.24 11.72
C LYS A 55 50.46 15.51 12.58
N PRO A 56 49.75 16.57 12.16
CA PRO A 56 48.68 17.02 13.04
C PRO A 56 47.40 17.46 12.30
N GLU A 57 46.29 17.36 13.02
CA GLU A 57 45.03 18.07 12.81
C GLU A 57 45.09 19.48 13.46
N PRO A 58 44.06 20.34 13.36
CA PRO A 58 43.06 20.51 12.31
C PRO A 58 42.99 21.97 11.81
N LEU A 59 42.32 22.24 10.68
CA LEU A 59 41.82 23.58 10.35
C LEU A 59 40.39 23.52 9.80
N MET A 60 39.52 24.38 10.33
CA MET A 60 38.21 24.65 9.74
C MET A 60 38.38 25.50 8.48
N ALA A 61 37.75 25.09 7.38
CA ALA A 61 37.48 25.95 6.24
C ALA A 61 35.97 26.03 6.00
N ARG A 62 35.39 27.22 6.20
CA ARG A 62 34.08 27.54 5.62
C ARG A 62 34.27 27.64 4.10
N SER A 63 33.48 26.90 3.33
CA SER A 63 33.13 27.30 1.97
C SER A 63 31.71 26.85 1.68
N GLY A 64 30.90 27.75 1.12
CA GLY A 64 29.57 27.42 0.62
C GLY A 64 29.68 26.97 -0.84
N THR A 65 29.13 25.81 -1.17
CA THR A 65 29.02 25.36 -2.55
C THR A 65 27.58 25.55 -3.02
N VAL A 66 27.41 26.36 -4.07
CA VAL A 66 26.12 26.57 -4.75
C VAL A 66 25.64 25.23 -5.30
N ARG A 67 24.40 24.83 -4.97
CA ARG A 67 23.76 23.67 -5.62
C ARG A 67 23.40 24.02 -7.07
N PRO A 68 23.82 23.23 -8.07
CA PRO A 68 23.26 23.32 -9.42
C PRO A 68 21.76 22.97 -9.40
N VAL A 69 20.98 23.65 -10.24
CA VAL A 69 19.57 23.32 -10.50
C VAL A 69 19.49 22.02 -11.30
N GLY A 70 18.49 21.17 -11.01
CA GLY A 70 18.21 19.95 -11.80
C GLY A 70 18.65 18.64 -11.15
N GLU A 71 18.64 18.53 -9.83
CA GLU A 71 18.88 17.27 -9.10
C GLU A 71 17.69 16.31 -9.34
N ALA A 72 17.85 15.39 -10.30
CA ALA A 72 16.82 14.40 -10.63
C ALA A 72 16.54 13.48 -9.43
N LEU A 73 15.27 13.17 -9.21
CA LEU A 73 14.82 12.37 -8.06
C LEU A 73 15.56 11.02 -7.99
N SER A 74 16.09 10.71 -6.80
CA SER A 74 16.78 9.44 -6.55
C SER A 74 15.88 8.24 -6.91
N PRO A 75 16.40 7.20 -7.58
CA PRO A 75 15.61 6.02 -7.92
C PRO A 75 14.93 5.39 -6.70
N LEU A 76 13.70 4.91 -6.92
CA LEU A 76 12.93 4.17 -5.91
C LEU A 76 13.78 3.01 -5.37
N MET A 77 13.85 2.82 -4.05
CA MET A 77 14.68 1.76 -3.47
C MET A 77 14.14 0.39 -3.89
N GLU A 78 14.86 -0.25 -4.81
CA GLU A 78 14.46 -1.53 -5.38
C GLU A 78 14.48 -2.63 -4.30
N GLY A 79 13.48 -3.51 -4.35
CA GLY A 79 13.37 -4.61 -3.39
C GLY A 79 14.49 -5.63 -3.55
N PRO A 80 14.82 -6.42 -2.52
CA PRO A 80 15.81 -7.49 -2.64
C PRO A 80 15.40 -8.47 -3.76
N GLU A 81 16.27 -8.64 -4.75
CA GLU A 81 15.96 -9.48 -5.91
C GLU A 81 15.67 -10.94 -5.52
N PRO A 82 14.71 -11.61 -6.17
CA PRO A 82 14.53 -13.04 -6.06
C PRO A 82 15.66 -13.78 -6.79
N ASP A 83 16.65 -14.26 -6.02
CA ASP A 83 17.88 -14.88 -6.53
C ASP A 83 17.62 -15.93 -7.63
N ARG A 84 18.15 -15.67 -8.84
CA ARG A 84 18.03 -16.54 -10.01
C ARG A 84 19.07 -17.68 -9.99
N GLY A 85 19.05 -18.44 -8.91
CA GLY A 85 19.50 -19.83 -8.87
C GLY A 85 21.01 -20.05 -8.90
N LYS A 86 21.62 -20.09 -7.72
CA LYS A 86 22.72 -21.03 -7.42
C LYS A 86 22.37 -21.88 -6.21
N SER A 87 22.71 -23.17 -6.27
CA SER A 87 22.40 -24.13 -5.22
C SER A 87 23.22 -23.84 -3.95
N GLY A 88 22.54 -23.69 -2.81
CA GLY A 88 23.18 -23.37 -1.53
C GLY A 88 22.21 -22.73 -0.53
N ASP A 89 21.16 -23.46 -0.14
CA ASP A 89 20.02 -22.97 0.66
C ASP A 89 20.42 -22.07 1.86
N PRO A 90 20.16 -20.74 1.81
CA PRO A 90 20.00 -19.97 3.02
C PRO A 90 18.66 -20.38 3.65
N LYS A 91 18.69 -20.92 4.87
CA LYS A 91 17.49 -21.42 5.57
C LYS A 91 16.54 -20.27 5.98
N TRP A 92 15.72 -19.80 5.04
CA TRP A 92 14.55 -18.94 5.26
C TRP A 92 13.45 -19.72 6.02
N VAL A 93 13.68 -19.97 7.31
CA VAL A 93 12.80 -20.80 8.15
C VAL A 93 12.04 -19.93 9.15
N GLY A 94 10.83 -19.52 8.74
CA GLY A 94 9.86 -18.86 9.62
C GLY A 94 8.63 -18.39 8.84
N SER A 95 7.43 -18.68 9.37
CA SER A 95 6.16 -18.19 8.78
C SER A 95 6.11 -16.67 8.89
N VAL A 96 5.84 -15.95 7.79
CA VAL A 96 5.81 -14.48 7.76
C VAL A 96 4.90 -13.91 8.84
N ILE A 97 3.67 -14.44 8.96
CA ILE A 97 2.73 -14.03 10.00
C ILE A 97 3.14 -14.59 11.37
N GLY A 98 3.52 -15.87 11.45
CA GLY A 98 3.88 -16.52 12.70
C GLY A 98 5.09 -15.90 13.41
N GLN A 99 6.07 -15.42 12.65
CA GLN A 99 7.29 -14.79 13.15
C GLN A 99 7.10 -13.29 13.40
N TRP A 100 6.24 -12.60 12.63
CA TRP A 100 5.78 -11.26 12.97
C TRP A 100 5.02 -11.25 14.31
N VAL A 101 4.10 -12.20 14.52
CA VAL A 101 3.40 -12.40 15.80
C VAL A 101 4.36 -12.80 16.93
N LYS A 102 5.24 -13.78 16.71
CA LYS A 102 6.13 -14.30 17.76
C LYS A 102 7.26 -13.34 18.12
N GLY A 103 7.73 -12.52 17.17
CA GLY A 103 8.76 -11.50 17.38
C GLY A 103 8.29 -10.24 18.12
N GLN A 104 6.98 -10.07 18.33
CA GLN A 104 6.44 -8.96 19.12
C GLN A 104 6.67 -9.12 20.63
N PHE A 105 6.99 -10.33 21.10
CA PHE A 105 7.09 -10.69 22.53
C PHE A 105 8.54 -10.84 23.03
N CYS A 106 9.42 -9.89 22.71
CA CYS A 106 10.63 -9.72 23.51
C CYS A 106 10.26 -9.18 24.89
N THR A 107 10.58 -9.91 25.97
CA THR A 107 10.38 -9.52 27.37
C THR A 107 11.37 -8.45 27.85
N SER A 108 11.64 -7.44 27.01
CA SER A 108 12.45 -6.28 27.39
C SER A 108 11.72 -5.41 28.42
N THR A 109 12.44 -4.95 29.44
CA THR A 109 11.97 -4.17 30.59
C THR A 109 11.44 -2.75 30.27
N ASN A 110 11.10 -2.47 29.01
CA ASN A 110 10.80 -1.13 28.51
C ASN A 110 9.57 -1.15 27.58
N HIS A 111 8.38 -1.32 28.17
CA HIS A 111 7.10 -1.52 27.49
C HIS A 111 6.78 -0.45 26.42
N ARG A 112 7.26 0.79 26.57
CA ARG A 112 7.08 1.85 25.57
C ARG A 112 7.71 1.46 24.22
N ARG A 113 8.89 0.82 24.23
CA ARG A 113 9.61 0.45 23.00
C ARG A 113 9.09 -0.82 22.34
N SER A 114 8.50 -1.76 23.10
CA SER A 114 7.75 -2.89 22.50
C SER A 114 6.47 -2.40 21.83
N ASN A 115 5.72 -1.49 22.48
CA ASN A 115 4.48 -0.95 21.93
C ASN A 115 4.72 -0.13 20.65
N LEU A 116 5.81 0.65 20.58
CA LEU A 116 6.21 1.38 19.37
C LEU A 116 6.61 0.45 18.20
N ARG A 117 7.24 -0.70 18.49
CA ARG A 117 7.53 -1.72 17.47
C ARG A 117 6.26 -2.43 16.97
N LEU A 118 5.28 -2.63 17.84
CA LEU A 118 3.97 -3.19 17.49
C LEU A 118 3.17 -2.19 16.61
N LEU A 119 3.08 -0.92 17.03
CA LEU A 119 2.52 0.21 16.27
C LEU A 119 3.04 0.22 14.82
N LEU A 120 4.35 0.42 14.66
CA LEU A 120 4.99 0.49 13.35
C LEU A 120 4.95 -0.85 12.59
N GLY A 121 4.90 -1.98 13.31
CA GLY A 121 4.75 -3.30 12.73
C GLY A 121 3.38 -3.55 12.09
N ILE A 122 2.32 -2.90 12.59
CA ILE A 122 0.98 -2.94 11.99
C ILE A 122 0.85 -1.85 10.92
N MET A 123 1.22 -0.62 11.27
CA MET A 123 0.91 0.60 10.51
C MET A 123 1.93 0.96 9.42
N GLY A 124 3.11 0.34 9.43
CA GLY A 124 4.19 0.59 8.47
C GLY A 124 3.83 0.34 7.00
N ALA A 125 3.08 -0.74 6.73
CA ALA A 125 2.52 -0.98 5.40
C ALA A 125 1.33 -1.94 5.42
N PRO A 126 0.18 -1.58 6.03
CA PRO A 126 -1.06 -2.34 5.86
C PRO A 126 -1.45 -2.35 4.37
N LEU A 127 -1.87 -3.50 3.86
CA LEU A 127 -2.15 -3.73 2.44
C LEU A 127 -3.63 -4.06 2.25
N ALA A 128 -4.24 -3.52 1.19
CA ALA A 128 -5.66 -3.69 0.85
C ALA A 128 -6.13 -5.17 0.78
N PRO A 129 -7.46 -5.44 0.83
CA PRO A 129 -8.00 -6.82 0.76
C PRO A 129 -7.66 -7.56 -0.54
N ILE A 130 -7.70 -6.85 -1.67
CA ILE A 130 -7.60 -7.39 -3.04
C ILE A 130 -6.54 -6.67 -3.87
N HIS A 131 -6.15 -7.29 -4.99
CA HIS A 131 -5.38 -6.64 -6.06
C HIS A 131 -6.32 -5.76 -6.88
N VAL A 132 -5.84 -4.57 -7.23
CA VAL A 132 -6.32 -3.72 -8.35
C VAL A 132 -5.10 -3.06 -8.96
N SER A 133 -5.17 -2.70 -10.24
CA SER A 133 -4.12 -2.01 -10.97
C SER A 133 -4.46 -0.54 -11.19
N SER A 134 -3.46 0.35 -11.21
CA SER A 134 -3.61 1.71 -11.73
C SER A 134 -4.11 1.76 -13.17
N ASN A 135 -3.90 0.69 -13.94
CA ASN A 135 -4.35 0.55 -15.34
C ASN A 135 -5.75 -0.07 -15.49
N ASP A 136 -6.38 -0.52 -14.40
CA ASP A 136 -7.78 -0.94 -14.46
C ASP A 136 -8.68 0.27 -14.83
N PRO A 137 -9.74 0.08 -15.64
CA PRO A 137 -10.68 1.14 -15.96
C PRO A 137 -11.41 1.59 -14.69
N LEU A 138 -11.74 2.88 -14.59
CA LEU A 138 -12.65 3.35 -13.53
C LEU A 138 -14.00 2.62 -13.63
N PRO A 139 -14.68 2.34 -12.50
CA PRO A 139 -16.01 1.73 -12.52
C PRO A 139 -16.98 2.56 -13.38
N HIS A 140 -17.67 1.90 -14.30
CA HIS A 140 -18.74 2.50 -15.09
C HIS A 140 -20.10 2.11 -14.50
N LEU A 141 -21.05 3.06 -14.47
CA LEU A 141 -22.41 2.79 -14.01
C LEU A 141 -23.16 1.88 -15.00
N SER A 142 -23.14 0.56 -14.75
CA SER A 142 -24.14 -0.35 -15.32
C SER A 142 -25.37 -0.39 -14.41
N ILE A 143 -26.54 -0.33 -15.06
CA ILE A 143 -27.88 -0.47 -14.44
C ILE A 143 -28.57 -1.76 -14.92
N LYS A 144 -28.12 -2.34 -16.03
CA LYS A 144 -28.68 -3.60 -16.58
C LYS A 144 -28.04 -4.80 -15.91
N ASP A 145 -28.88 -5.76 -15.54
CA ASP A 145 -28.53 -7.09 -15.03
C ASP A 145 -27.64 -7.10 -13.76
N THR A 146 -27.52 -5.95 -13.09
CA THR A 146 -26.84 -5.74 -11.81
C THR A 146 -27.83 -5.72 -10.64
N SER A 147 -27.46 -6.28 -9.49
CA SER A 147 -28.23 -6.12 -8.25
C SER A 147 -28.21 -4.66 -7.77
N ILE A 148 -29.26 -4.26 -7.03
CA ILE A 148 -29.40 -2.90 -6.47
C ILE A 148 -28.18 -2.54 -5.61
N GLU A 149 -27.71 -3.47 -4.77
CA GLU A 149 -26.48 -3.30 -3.96
C GLU A 149 -25.27 -2.84 -4.80
N THR A 150 -25.12 -3.39 -6.01
CA THR A 150 -23.97 -3.14 -6.90
C THR A 150 -24.19 -1.92 -7.79
N SER A 151 -25.40 -1.69 -8.32
CA SER A 151 -25.67 -0.47 -9.09
C SER A 151 -25.66 0.79 -8.22
N SER A 152 -26.14 0.71 -6.97
CA SER A 152 -25.95 1.76 -5.96
C SER A 152 -24.46 1.99 -5.67
N ALA A 153 -23.65 0.93 -5.54
CA ALA A 153 -22.20 1.09 -5.35
C ALA A 153 -21.54 1.82 -6.53
N HIS A 154 -21.86 1.44 -7.77
CA HIS A 154 -21.35 2.13 -8.96
C HIS A 154 -21.77 3.61 -9.00
N TYR A 155 -23.01 3.94 -8.60
CA TYR A 155 -23.51 5.31 -8.53
C TYR A 155 -22.73 6.16 -7.52
N ILE A 156 -22.57 5.65 -6.29
CA ILE A 156 -21.78 6.30 -5.22
C ILE A 156 -20.34 6.54 -5.68
N LEU A 157 -19.76 5.60 -6.42
CA LEU A 157 -18.41 5.75 -6.99
C LEU A 157 -18.37 6.78 -8.13
N GLN A 158 -19.43 6.98 -8.92
CA GLN A 158 -19.48 8.12 -9.85
C GLN A 158 -19.47 9.45 -9.10
N GLN A 159 -20.21 9.57 -7.99
CA GLN A 159 -20.20 10.78 -7.16
C GLN A 159 -18.80 11.05 -6.60
N TYR A 160 -18.13 10.02 -6.06
CA TYR A 160 -16.75 10.13 -5.56
C TYR A 160 -15.75 10.51 -6.67
N ILE A 161 -15.82 9.87 -7.84
CA ILE A 161 -14.96 10.16 -9.01
C ILE A 161 -15.15 11.61 -9.52
N ALA A 162 -16.40 12.11 -9.48
CA ALA A 162 -16.72 13.48 -9.87
C ALA A 162 -16.23 14.50 -8.84
N ALA A 163 -16.48 14.24 -7.54
CA ALA A 163 -16.07 15.10 -6.43
C ALA A 163 -14.54 15.21 -6.30
N THR A 164 -13.83 14.10 -6.52
CA THR A 164 -12.36 14.05 -6.45
C THR A 164 -11.67 14.48 -7.75
N GLY A 165 -12.42 14.80 -8.82
CA GLY A 165 -11.86 15.30 -10.08
C GLY A 165 -11.20 14.26 -10.99
N VAL A 166 -11.01 13.01 -10.53
CA VAL A 166 -10.25 11.94 -11.20
C VAL A 166 -10.65 11.72 -12.66
N GLN A 167 -11.93 11.90 -13.00
CA GLN A 167 -12.42 11.73 -14.38
C GLN A 167 -11.73 12.67 -15.39
N LYS A 168 -11.28 13.85 -14.96
CA LYS A 168 -10.62 14.84 -15.82
C LYS A 168 -9.16 14.52 -16.12
N LEU A 169 -8.53 13.64 -15.32
CA LEU A 169 -7.07 13.49 -15.23
C LEU A 169 -6.61 12.02 -15.32
N GLN A 170 -7.47 11.13 -15.86
CA GLN A 170 -7.30 9.67 -15.89
C GLN A 170 -6.02 9.13 -16.58
N SER A 171 -5.24 9.95 -17.28
CA SER A 171 -4.09 9.50 -18.09
C SER A 171 -2.80 10.33 -17.95
N SER A 172 -2.85 11.49 -17.28
CA SER A 172 -1.68 12.37 -17.09
C SER A 172 -0.93 12.07 -15.78
N ILE A 173 -1.66 11.84 -14.68
CA ILE A 173 -1.09 11.41 -13.40
C ILE A 173 -0.37 10.07 -13.58
N LYS A 174 0.91 10.04 -13.20
CA LYS A 174 1.78 8.86 -13.36
C LYS A 174 2.54 8.51 -12.10
N ASN A 175 2.97 9.50 -11.32
CA ASN A 175 3.82 9.30 -10.16
C ASN A 175 3.36 10.24 -9.04
N ALA A 176 2.81 9.69 -7.95
CA ALA A 176 2.43 10.50 -6.80
C ALA A 176 3.57 10.56 -5.76
N TYR A 177 3.73 11.72 -5.14
CA TYR A 177 4.51 11.92 -3.91
C TYR A 177 3.60 12.53 -2.86
N ALA A 178 3.71 12.11 -1.60
CA ALA A 178 3.07 12.76 -0.46
C ALA A 178 3.94 12.62 0.80
N MET A 179 4.19 13.72 1.51
CA MET A 179 4.91 13.73 2.79
C MET A 179 4.08 14.38 3.88
N GLY A 180 4.09 13.80 5.09
CA GLY A 180 3.32 14.34 6.20
C GLY A 180 3.89 14.06 7.58
N LYS A 181 3.61 14.98 8.50
CA LYS A 181 3.81 14.82 9.95
C LYS A 181 2.80 13.81 10.46
N LEU A 182 3.20 13.05 11.47
CA LEU A 182 2.29 12.16 12.19
C LEU A 182 2.58 12.16 13.70
N LYS A 183 1.58 11.75 14.46
CA LYS A 183 1.59 11.70 15.92
C LYS A 183 0.92 10.42 16.38
N MET A 184 1.69 9.49 16.95
CA MET A 184 1.17 8.20 17.44
C MET A 184 1.00 8.17 18.96
N ILE A 185 -0.06 7.50 19.41
CA ILE A 185 -0.38 7.28 20.82
C ILE A 185 -0.74 5.79 21.01
N ALA A 186 -0.12 5.15 22.01
CA ALA A 186 -0.52 3.82 22.46
C ALA A 186 -1.48 3.98 23.65
N CYS A 187 -2.77 3.77 23.41
CA CYS A 187 -3.83 4.24 24.32
C CYS A 187 -4.19 3.19 25.39
N GLU A 188 -4.54 1.98 24.97
CA GLU A 188 -5.10 0.96 25.87
C GLU A 188 -4.43 -0.40 25.63
N TYR A 189 -4.07 -1.09 26.71
CA TYR A 189 -3.68 -2.50 26.70
C TYR A 189 -4.53 -3.25 27.73
N GLU A 190 -5.34 -4.18 27.25
CA GLU A 190 -6.30 -4.95 28.02
C GLU A 190 -5.96 -6.44 27.91
N THR A 191 -6.07 -7.15 29.02
CA THR A 191 -5.88 -8.61 29.15
C THR A 191 -6.97 -9.14 30.06
N ALA A 192 -7.38 -10.39 29.91
CA ALA A 192 -8.53 -10.98 30.62
C ALA A 192 -8.58 -10.80 32.15
N THR A 193 -7.46 -10.46 32.81
CA THR A 193 -7.39 -10.18 34.25
C THR A 193 -7.12 -8.70 34.62
N ARG A 194 -6.72 -7.84 33.67
CA ARG A 194 -6.35 -6.43 33.91
C ARG A 194 -6.56 -5.54 32.68
N ILE A 195 -7.24 -4.41 32.87
CA ILE A 195 -7.27 -3.29 31.92
C ILE A 195 -6.20 -2.27 32.33
N VAL A 196 -5.23 -2.01 31.46
CA VAL A 196 -4.21 -0.96 31.65
C VAL A 196 -4.45 0.15 30.62
N LYS A 197 -5.20 1.18 31.01
CA LYS A 197 -5.33 2.41 30.24
C LYS A 197 -4.05 3.23 30.41
N SER A 198 -3.23 3.25 29.37
CA SER A 198 -1.96 3.99 29.32
C SER A 198 -2.11 5.35 28.62
N CYS A 199 -3.33 5.91 28.58
CA CYS A 199 -3.68 7.24 28.06
C CYS A 199 -3.09 8.38 28.90
N ASN A 200 -1.77 8.39 29.13
CA ASN A 200 -1.06 9.52 29.71
C ASN A 200 -0.95 10.64 28.67
N VAL A 201 -2.04 11.40 28.50
CA VAL A 201 -2.08 12.63 27.67
C VAL A 201 -0.96 13.61 28.07
N SER A 202 -0.52 13.54 29.35
CA SER A 202 0.59 14.31 29.92
C SER A 202 2.00 13.75 29.66
N ARG A 203 2.18 12.59 29.01
CA ARG A 203 3.50 11.99 28.73
C ARG A 203 3.65 11.45 27.31
N GLY A 204 3.77 12.39 26.36
CA GLY A 204 4.52 12.19 25.12
C GLY A 204 3.88 11.26 24.11
N ALA A 205 2.92 11.80 23.35
CA ALA A 205 2.62 11.27 22.02
C ALA A 205 3.90 11.26 21.18
N GLU A 206 4.11 10.19 20.41
CA GLU A 206 5.32 9.96 19.64
C GLU A 206 5.19 10.69 18.30
N SER A 207 5.90 11.81 18.15
CA SER A 207 5.99 12.52 16.87
C SER A 207 6.82 11.73 15.85
N GLY A 208 6.43 11.87 14.59
CA GLY A 208 7.08 11.23 13.46
C GLY A 208 6.68 11.85 12.14
N TRP A 209 7.03 11.15 11.07
CA TRP A 209 6.66 11.50 9.70
C TRP A 209 6.45 10.24 8.86
N PHE A 210 5.74 10.41 7.74
CA PHE A 210 5.67 9.44 6.66
C PHE A 210 6.02 10.11 5.34
N VAL A 211 6.55 9.30 4.43
CA VAL A 211 6.72 9.65 3.01
C VAL A 211 6.11 8.51 2.19
N LEU A 212 5.27 8.85 1.22
CA LEU A 212 4.66 7.93 0.27
C LEU A 212 5.09 8.33 -1.16
N TRP A 213 5.59 7.36 -1.91
CA TRP A 213 5.79 7.42 -3.35
C TRP A 213 4.88 6.39 -4.03
N GLN A 214 4.30 6.74 -5.17
CA GLN A 214 3.61 5.82 -6.07
C GLN A 214 4.10 6.06 -7.50
N MET A 215 4.23 5.01 -8.30
CA MET A 215 4.67 5.09 -9.70
C MET A 215 3.89 4.07 -10.55
N ASN A 216 3.43 4.50 -11.72
CA ASN A 216 2.61 3.66 -12.62
C ASN A 216 3.52 2.69 -13.44
N PRO A 217 3.24 1.38 -13.50
CA PRO A 217 2.12 0.66 -12.87
C PRO A 217 2.47 0.06 -11.51
N ASP A 218 1.55 0.20 -10.56
CA ASP A 218 1.45 -0.58 -9.31
C ASP A 218 2.71 -0.63 -8.42
N MET A 219 3.66 0.28 -8.66
CA MET A 219 4.83 0.50 -7.82
C MET A 219 4.51 1.53 -6.74
N TRP A 220 5.06 1.31 -5.55
CA TRP A 220 5.00 2.28 -4.46
C TRP A 220 6.13 2.05 -3.47
N TYR A 221 6.43 3.07 -2.67
CA TYR A 221 7.39 3.00 -1.57
C TYR A 221 6.87 3.86 -0.42
N VAL A 222 7.03 3.38 0.81
CA VAL A 222 6.66 4.12 2.02
C VAL A 222 7.76 4.05 3.07
N GLU A 223 8.11 5.20 3.61
CA GLU A 223 8.84 5.32 4.88
C GLU A 223 7.87 5.75 5.99
N LEU A 224 8.00 5.12 7.15
CA LEU A 224 7.28 5.49 8.36
C LEU A 224 8.28 5.59 9.51
N ALA A 225 8.49 6.81 10.05
CA ALA A 225 9.52 7.10 11.03
C ALA A 225 8.93 7.76 12.28
N VAL A 226 9.04 7.11 13.45
CA VAL A 226 8.44 7.57 14.71
C VAL A 226 9.40 7.30 15.86
N SER A 227 9.71 8.32 16.66
CA SER A 227 10.59 8.27 17.85
C SER A 227 11.83 7.35 17.72
N GLY A 228 12.59 7.55 16.64
CA GLY A 228 13.85 6.84 16.37
C GLY A 228 13.69 5.40 15.85
N CYS A 229 12.47 4.93 15.60
CA CYS A 229 12.19 3.68 14.90
C CYS A 229 11.71 4.00 13.48
N LYS A 230 12.33 3.39 12.46
CA LYS A 230 11.89 3.45 11.06
C LYS A 230 11.33 2.12 10.58
N VAL A 231 10.37 2.17 9.67
CA VAL A 231 9.90 1.05 8.84
C VAL A 231 9.90 1.51 7.38
N HIS A 232 10.35 0.62 6.50
CA HIS A 232 10.39 0.84 5.06
C HIS A 232 9.61 -0.28 4.39
N ALA A 233 8.86 0.01 3.34
CA ALA A 233 8.17 -1.01 2.54
C ALA A 233 7.97 -0.52 1.11
N GLY A 234 7.86 -1.43 0.16
CA GLY A 234 7.63 -1.06 -1.22
C GLY A 234 7.08 -2.18 -2.09
N CYS A 235 6.77 -1.82 -3.33
CA CYS A 235 6.35 -2.70 -4.38
C CYS A 235 7.01 -2.33 -5.71
N ASN A 236 7.49 -3.34 -6.44
CA ASN A 236 8.04 -3.21 -7.80
C ASN A 236 7.04 -3.68 -8.89
N GLY A 237 5.73 -3.49 -8.65
CA GLY A 237 4.64 -3.97 -9.50
C GLY A 237 4.43 -5.50 -9.50
N ASN A 238 5.38 -6.29 -8.96
CA ASN A 238 5.33 -7.77 -8.96
C ASN A 238 5.42 -8.37 -7.55
N LEU A 239 6.19 -7.74 -6.67
CA LEU A 239 6.50 -8.21 -5.32
C LEU A 239 6.29 -7.05 -4.34
N VAL A 240 5.57 -7.30 -3.24
CA VAL A 240 5.51 -6.38 -2.10
C VAL A 240 6.48 -6.85 -1.02
N TRP A 241 7.27 -5.94 -0.48
CA TRP A 241 8.26 -6.22 0.56
C TRP A 241 8.17 -5.19 1.71
N ARG A 242 8.65 -5.58 2.89
CA ARG A 242 8.75 -4.73 4.07
C ARG A 242 10.05 -5.02 4.82
N TYR A 243 10.70 -3.98 5.31
CA TYR A 243 11.84 -4.03 6.22
C TYR A 243 11.51 -3.39 7.56
N THR A 244 11.76 -4.09 8.66
CA THR A 244 11.77 -3.50 10.01
C THR A 244 13.07 -3.85 10.75
N PRO A 245 13.66 -2.94 11.55
CA PRO A 245 14.90 -3.20 12.30
C PRO A 245 14.85 -4.32 13.35
N TRP A 246 13.70 -4.98 13.56
CA TRP A 246 13.52 -6.07 14.53
C TRP A 246 13.05 -7.39 13.90
N LEU A 247 12.66 -7.39 12.62
CA LEU A 247 12.23 -8.58 11.88
C LEU A 247 13.04 -8.79 10.58
N GLY A 248 13.79 -7.78 10.13
CA GLY A 248 14.51 -7.81 8.85
C GLY A 248 13.61 -7.56 7.65
N ALA A 249 14.13 -7.85 6.46
CA ALA A 249 13.39 -7.80 5.20
C ALA A 249 12.54 -9.06 5.04
N HIS A 250 11.27 -8.90 4.66
CA HIS A 250 10.34 -9.98 4.39
C HIS A 250 9.38 -9.58 3.26
N THR A 251 8.93 -10.56 2.49
CA THR A 251 7.99 -10.38 1.38
C THR A 251 6.56 -10.65 1.84
N ALA A 252 5.59 -9.91 1.29
CA ALA A 252 4.18 -10.13 1.57
C ALA A 252 3.60 -11.10 0.53
N LYS A 253 3.14 -12.27 1.00
CA LYS A 253 2.62 -13.34 0.14
C LYS A 253 1.30 -12.96 -0.54
N GLY A 254 1.10 -13.52 -1.75
CA GLY A 254 -0.08 -13.36 -2.59
C GLY A 254 0.17 -12.38 -3.74
N PRO A 255 -0.88 -11.94 -4.46
CA PRO A 255 -0.74 -10.90 -5.45
C PRO A 255 -0.37 -9.55 -4.81
N VAL A 256 0.19 -8.65 -5.62
CA VAL A 256 0.38 -7.23 -5.30
C VAL A 256 -0.95 -6.59 -4.93
N ARG A 257 -0.93 -5.67 -3.96
CA ARG A 257 -2.12 -4.99 -3.44
C ARG A 257 -1.74 -3.56 -3.05
N PRO A 258 -2.61 -2.56 -3.28
CA PRO A 258 -2.34 -1.19 -2.86
C PRO A 258 -2.00 -1.08 -1.38
N LEU A 259 -1.09 -0.16 -1.08
CA LEU A 259 -0.83 0.29 0.28
C LEU A 259 -2.09 0.99 0.82
N ARG A 260 -2.56 0.61 2.00
CA ARG A 260 -3.75 1.21 2.62
C ARG A 260 -3.62 2.73 2.80
N ARG A 261 -2.40 3.26 3.01
CA ARG A 261 -2.15 4.71 3.16
C ARG A 261 -2.51 5.50 1.89
N ALA A 262 -2.33 4.93 0.70
CA ALA A 262 -2.82 5.55 -0.54
C ALA A 262 -4.36 5.67 -0.54
N LEU A 263 -5.06 4.65 -0.01
CA LEU A 263 -6.52 4.65 0.12
C LEU A 263 -7.06 5.60 1.21
N GLN A 264 -6.19 6.23 2.01
CA GLN A 264 -6.57 7.23 3.02
C GLN A 264 -6.73 8.62 2.38
N GLY A 265 -7.46 8.70 1.27
CA GLY A 265 -7.75 9.95 0.56
C GLY A 265 -6.60 10.56 -0.24
N LEU A 266 -5.42 9.89 -0.30
CA LEU A 266 -4.23 10.36 -1.03
C LEU A 266 -4.25 9.95 -2.51
N ASP A 267 -4.80 8.78 -2.82
CA ASP A 267 -5.00 8.26 -4.17
C ASP A 267 -6.48 7.94 -4.42
N PRO A 268 -7.28 8.94 -4.85
CA PRO A 268 -8.69 8.73 -5.17
C PRO A 268 -8.93 7.79 -6.36
N ARG A 269 -7.97 7.67 -7.29
CA ARG A 269 -8.10 6.77 -8.45
C ARG A 269 -8.09 5.32 -7.97
N THR A 270 -7.05 4.91 -7.26
CA THR A 270 -6.93 3.54 -6.73
C THR A 270 -8.01 3.26 -5.68
N THR A 271 -8.47 4.28 -4.94
CA THR A 271 -9.64 4.16 -4.06
C THR A 271 -10.92 3.84 -4.84
N ALA A 272 -11.21 4.56 -5.93
CA ALA A 272 -12.39 4.29 -6.76
C ALA A 272 -12.35 2.90 -7.42
N ILE A 273 -11.17 2.46 -7.87
CA ILE A 273 -10.99 1.12 -8.45
C ILE A 273 -11.09 0.02 -7.39
N MET A 274 -10.52 0.22 -6.18
CA MET A 274 -10.63 -0.71 -5.04
C MET A 274 -12.08 -1.07 -4.72
N PHE A 275 -12.95 -0.06 -4.68
CA PHE A 275 -14.37 -0.26 -4.38
C PHE A 275 -15.23 -0.63 -5.61
N ALA A 276 -14.67 -0.72 -6.83
CA ALA A 276 -15.44 -1.00 -8.05
C ALA A 276 -16.29 -2.29 -8.00
N ASN A 277 -15.86 -3.30 -7.23
CA ASN A 277 -16.58 -4.56 -7.01
C ASN A 277 -17.24 -4.65 -5.62
N ALA A 278 -17.44 -3.51 -4.95
CA ALA A 278 -18.10 -3.43 -3.64
C ALA A 278 -19.63 -3.48 -3.78
N ARG A 279 -20.30 -3.58 -2.62
CA ARG A 279 -21.76 -3.54 -2.49
C ARG A 279 -22.15 -2.41 -1.54
N CYS A 280 -23.14 -1.60 -1.91
CA CYS A 280 -23.82 -0.74 -0.96
C CYS A 280 -24.60 -1.62 0.02
N ILE A 281 -24.42 -1.40 1.32
CA ILE A 281 -25.08 -2.16 2.40
C ILE A 281 -26.03 -1.31 3.25
N GLY A 282 -26.29 -0.07 2.83
CA GLY A 282 -27.11 0.90 3.56
C GLY A 282 -26.35 2.19 3.87
N GLU A 283 -26.86 2.91 4.86
CA GLU A 283 -26.47 4.28 5.21
C GLU A 283 -26.22 4.40 6.72
N LYS A 284 -25.36 5.34 7.13
CA LYS A 284 -25.04 5.65 8.53
C LYS A 284 -24.53 7.08 8.66
N ASN A 285 -25.02 7.81 9.67
CA ASN A 285 -24.45 9.10 10.04
C ASN A 285 -23.09 8.90 10.74
N ILE A 286 -22.07 9.59 10.26
CA ILE A 286 -20.70 9.61 10.81
C ILE A 286 -20.39 11.05 11.24
N ASN A 287 -20.20 11.27 12.54
CA ASN A 287 -19.82 12.57 13.11
C ASN A 287 -20.74 13.75 12.72
N GLY A 288 -22.01 13.49 12.37
CA GLY A 288 -22.97 14.48 11.87
C GLY A 288 -23.20 14.46 10.37
N GLU A 289 -22.36 13.78 9.57
CA GLU A 289 -22.50 13.66 8.12
C GLU A 289 -23.09 12.30 7.70
N ASP A 290 -24.18 12.34 6.94
CA ASP A 290 -24.82 11.13 6.42
C ASP A 290 -23.98 10.52 5.28
N CYS A 291 -23.66 9.24 5.42
CA CYS A 291 -22.77 8.50 4.53
C CYS A 291 -23.43 7.23 4.00
N PHE A 292 -23.25 6.94 2.71
CA PHE A 292 -23.47 5.60 2.14
C PHE A 292 -22.32 4.66 2.52
N ILE A 293 -22.63 3.37 2.75
CA ILE A 293 -21.64 2.38 3.16
C ILE A 293 -21.36 1.38 2.02
N LEU A 294 -20.16 1.43 1.45
CA LEU A 294 -19.68 0.41 0.50
C LEU A 294 -18.86 -0.66 1.20
N LYS A 295 -19.22 -1.93 1.03
CA LYS A 295 -18.55 -3.10 1.59
C LYS A 295 -17.82 -3.91 0.52
N LEU A 296 -16.55 -4.19 0.75
CA LEU A 296 -15.67 -4.99 -0.10
C LEU A 296 -15.10 -6.18 0.69
N CYS A 297 -15.26 -7.40 0.18
CA CYS A 297 -14.78 -8.62 0.82
C CYS A 297 -13.73 -9.32 -0.04
N ALA A 298 -12.58 -9.68 0.53
CA ALA A 298 -11.62 -10.55 -0.16
C ALA A 298 -12.20 -11.96 -0.34
N GLY A 299 -12.24 -12.46 -1.58
CA GLY A 299 -12.78 -13.79 -1.88
C GLY A 299 -11.88 -14.94 -1.36
N PRO A 300 -12.43 -16.15 -1.11
CA PRO A 300 -11.69 -17.26 -0.50
C PRO A 300 -10.42 -17.68 -1.25
N ARG A 301 -10.39 -17.53 -2.59
CA ARG A 301 -9.19 -17.77 -3.41
C ARG A 301 -8.07 -16.78 -3.08
N THR A 302 -8.40 -15.49 -2.99
CA THR A 302 -7.46 -14.40 -2.65
C THR A 302 -6.94 -14.56 -1.23
N LEU A 303 -7.79 -14.95 -0.28
CA LEU A 303 -7.40 -15.24 1.10
C LEU A 303 -6.44 -16.44 1.16
N LYS A 304 -6.79 -17.58 0.55
CA LYS A 304 -5.95 -18.79 0.52
C LYS A 304 -4.59 -18.57 -0.15
N ALA A 305 -4.53 -17.73 -1.18
CA ALA A 305 -3.26 -17.35 -1.84
C ALA A 305 -2.32 -16.55 -0.93
N ARG A 306 -2.86 -15.82 0.05
CA ARG A 306 -2.13 -14.99 1.02
C ARG A 306 -1.79 -15.74 2.32
N SER A 307 -2.54 -16.79 2.68
CA SER A 307 -2.27 -17.67 3.84
C SER A 307 -0.93 -18.41 3.73
N GLU A 308 -0.25 -18.65 4.86
CA GLU A 308 1.11 -19.19 4.89
C GLU A 308 1.46 -20.02 6.14
N GLY A 309 1.79 -21.30 5.91
CA GLY A 309 2.21 -22.22 6.96
C GLY A 309 1.11 -22.38 8.03
N PRO A 310 1.40 -22.12 9.32
CA PRO A 310 0.42 -22.20 10.40
C PRO A 310 -0.61 -21.06 10.39
N ALA A 311 -0.46 -20.04 9.53
CA ALA A 311 -1.29 -18.84 9.54
C ALA A 311 -2.25 -18.78 8.35
N GLU A 312 -3.55 -18.75 8.64
CA GLU A 312 -4.63 -18.69 7.67
C GLU A 312 -5.43 -17.39 7.82
N ILE A 313 -5.63 -16.66 6.72
CA ILE A 313 -6.46 -15.47 6.71
C ILE A 313 -7.92 -15.88 6.49
N ILE A 314 -8.73 -15.82 7.56
CA ILE A 314 -10.15 -16.21 7.52
C ILE A 314 -11.00 -15.13 6.84
N ARG A 315 -10.71 -13.85 7.11
CA ARG A 315 -11.50 -12.73 6.62
C ARG A 315 -10.63 -11.49 6.43
N HIS A 316 -10.82 -10.79 5.32
CA HIS A 316 -10.34 -9.42 5.11
C HIS A 316 -11.49 -8.66 4.45
N VAL A 317 -12.05 -7.68 5.16
CA VAL A 317 -13.18 -6.86 4.70
C VAL A 317 -12.83 -5.38 4.89
N LEU A 318 -13.10 -4.60 3.86
CA LEU A 318 -12.92 -3.15 3.81
C LEU A 318 -14.30 -2.50 3.65
N PHE A 319 -14.54 -1.42 4.39
CA PHE A 319 -15.72 -0.58 4.29
C PHE A 319 -15.29 0.86 3.99
N GLY A 320 -15.99 1.51 3.06
CA GLY A 320 -15.84 2.94 2.77
C GLY A 320 -17.15 3.66 3.03
N TYR A 321 -17.08 4.77 3.75
CA TYR A 321 -18.22 5.62 4.11
C TYR A 321 -18.14 6.90 3.28
N PHE A 322 -19.00 7.01 2.28
CA PHE A 322 -18.98 8.09 1.30
C PHE A 322 -20.11 9.08 1.61
N SER A 323 -19.76 10.35 1.81
CA SER A 323 -20.72 11.42 2.13
C SER A 323 -21.80 11.54 1.06
N GLN A 324 -23.06 11.57 1.48
CA GLN A 324 -24.19 11.84 0.58
C GLN A 324 -24.17 13.29 0.05
N LYS A 325 -23.52 14.21 0.78
CA LYS A 325 -23.49 15.65 0.53
C LYS A 325 -22.33 16.07 -0.38
N THR A 326 -21.14 15.51 -0.17
CA THR A 326 -19.92 15.90 -0.90
C THR A 326 -19.44 14.82 -1.87
N GLY A 327 -19.91 13.58 -1.74
CA GLY A 327 -19.41 12.42 -2.48
C GLY A 327 -18.05 11.91 -1.99
N LEU A 328 -17.36 12.61 -1.09
CA LEU A 328 -16.02 12.29 -0.60
C LEU A 328 -16.04 11.13 0.42
N LEU A 329 -14.88 10.48 0.61
CA LEU A 329 -14.71 9.38 1.56
C LEU A 329 -14.45 9.95 2.97
N VAL A 330 -15.42 9.84 3.87
CA VAL A 330 -15.35 10.39 5.25
C VAL A 330 -14.64 9.42 6.20
N GLN A 331 -14.92 8.12 6.06
CA GLN A 331 -14.35 7.08 6.92
C GLN A 331 -14.01 5.82 6.10
N MET A 332 -12.95 5.10 6.51
CA MET A 332 -12.56 3.80 5.97
C MET A 332 -12.27 2.82 7.11
N GLU A 333 -13.13 1.81 7.29
CA GLU A 333 -12.95 0.71 8.27
C GLU A 333 -12.40 -0.54 7.57
N ASP A 334 -11.48 -1.25 8.22
CA ASP A 334 -10.78 -2.40 7.65
C ASP A 334 -10.56 -3.44 8.74
N SER A 335 -10.99 -4.67 8.50
CA SER A 335 -11.03 -5.72 9.49
C SER A 335 -10.46 -7.01 8.91
N HIS A 336 -9.30 -7.39 9.47
CA HIS A 336 -8.44 -8.48 9.04
C HIS A 336 -8.32 -9.55 10.14
N LEU A 337 -9.05 -10.66 9.97
CA LEU A 337 -9.05 -11.80 10.89
C LEU A 337 -8.15 -12.92 10.36
N THR A 338 -7.15 -13.27 11.16
CA THR A 338 -6.20 -14.36 10.89
C THR A 338 -6.23 -15.39 12.00
N ARG A 339 -6.29 -16.67 11.64
CA ARG A 339 -6.10 -17.83 12.52
C ARG A 339 -4.65 -18.28 12.44
N VAL A 340 -4.03 -18.55 13.59
CA VAL A 340 -2.71 -19.17 13.70
C VAL A 340 -2.85 -20.43 14.53
N GLN A 341 -2.53 -21.58 13.93
CA GLN A 341 -2.61 -22.89 14.58
C GLN A 341 -1.21 -23.48 14.68
N SER A 342 -0.72 -23.71 15.91
CA SER A 342 0.57 -24.38 16.11
C SER A 342 0.42 -25.88 15.94
N THR A 343 1.41 -26.54 15.35
CA THR A 343 1.45 -28.01 15.27
C THR A 343 1.43 -28.59 16.70
N GLY A 344 0.34 -29.27 17.05
CA GLY A 344 0.15 -29.86 18.38
C GLY A 344 -0.15 -28.87 19.52
N GLY A 345 -0.70 -27.69 19.22
CA GLY A 345 -1.10 -26.71 20.26
C GLY A 345 -2.27 -25.82 19.88
N ASP A 346 -2.70 -24.99 20.84
CA ASP A 346 -3.90 -24.14 20.78
C ASP A 346 -4.05 -23.32 19.48
N THR A 347 -5.31 -23.13 19.08
CA THR A 347 -5.66 -22.21 18.00
C THR A 347 -5.80 -20.78 18.53
N VAL A 348 -5.03 -19.85 17.97
CA VAL A 348 -5.06 -18.43 18.32
C VAL A 348 -5.60 -17.61 17.14
N TYR A 349 -6.52 -16.70 17.43
CA TYR A 349 -7.10 -15.78 16.46
C TYR A 349 -6.57 -14.36 16.72
N TRP A 350 -6.35 -13.63 15.63
CA TRP A 350 -5.90 -12.25 15.62
C TRP A 350 -6.80 -11.46 14.68
N GLU A 351 -7.58 -10.53 15.23
CA GLU A 351 -8.31 -9.53 14.46
C GLU A 351 -7.57 -8.20 14.56
N THR A 352 -7.19 -7.64 13.40
CA THR A 352 -6.74 -6.25 13.29
C THR A 352 -7.86 -5.43 12.68
N THR A 353 -8.34 -4.42 13.40
CA THR A 353 -9.31 -3.46 12.90
C THR A 353 -8.66 -2.08 12.79
N ILE A 354 -8.74 -1.45 11.61
CA ILE A 354 -8.17 -0.14 11.32
C ILE A 354 -9.28 0.79 10.83
N ASN A 355 -9.65 1.77 11.66
CA ASN A 355 -10.71 2.73 11.36
C ASN A 355 -10.07 4.10 11.14
N THR A 356 -10.10 4.60 9.91
CA THR A 356 -9.55 5.91 9.54
C THR A 356 -10.69 6.89 9.23
N PHE A 357 -10.59 8.11 9.76
CA PHE A 357 -11.36 9.29 9.39
C PHE A 357 -10.48 10.20 8.52
N LEU A 358 -11.07 10.85 7.52
CA LEU A 358 -10.37 11.67 6.53
C LEU A 358 -10.94 13.09 6.52
N GLU A 359 -10.06 14.07 6.65
CA GLU A 359 -10.38 15.48 6.91
C GLU A 359 -9.53 16.39 5.99
N ASP A 360 -9.82 17.70 5.99
CA ASP A 360 -9.12 18.73 5.21
C ASP A 360 -8.90 18.37 3.73
N TYR A 361 -10.01 18.15 2.99
CA TYR A 361 -9.96 17.84 1.56
C TYR A 361 -9.66 19.09 0.70
N HIS A 362 -8.49 19.11 0.06
CA HIS A 362 -8.01 20.23 -0.78
C HIS A 362 -7.70 19.80 -2.23
N PRO A 363 -7.82 20.73 -3.21
CA PRO A 363 -7.49 20.46 -4.61
C PRO A 363 -5.99 20.63 -4.90
N VAL A 364 -5.32 19.55 -5.29
CA VAL A 364 -3.93 19.55 -5.80
C VAL A 364 -3.94 19.11 -7.25
N GLU A 365 -3.39 19.97 -8.13
CA GLU A 365 -3.28 19.74 -9.59
C GLU A 365 -4.61 19.36 -10.30
N GLY A 366 -5.75 19.65 -9.67
CA GLY A 366 -7.10 19.35 -10.18
C GLY A 366 -7.76 18.11 -9.58
N ILE A 367 -7.08 17.36 -8.70
CA ILE A 367 -7.63 16.25 -7.90
C ILE A 367 -7.88 16.72 -6.47
N VAL A 368 -9.01 16.32 -5.87
CA VAL A 368 -9.30 16.64 -4.46
C VAL A 368 -8.87 15.48 -3.56
N ILE A 369 -7.98 15.75 -2.61
CA ILE A 369 -7.31 14.79 -1.73
C ILE A 369 -7.28 15.25 -0.28
N ALA A 370 -7.20 14.31 0.67
CA ALA A 370 -7.22 14.62 2.11
C ALA A 370 -5.85 15.08 2.60
N HIS A 371 -5.76 16.28 3.19
CA HIS A 371 -4.54 16.81 3.81
C HIS A 371 -4.40 16.36 5.28
N SER A 372 -5.44 15.83 5.92
CA SER A 372 -5.35 15.27 7.27
C SER A 372 -6.20 14.02 7.49
N GLY A 373 -5.91 13.32 8.58
CA GLY A 373 -6.72 12.17 9.00
C GLY A 373 -6.35 11.61 10.37
N HIS A 374 -7.29 10.87 10.94
CA HIS A 374 -7.16 10.21 12.24
C HIS A 374 -7.46 8.72 12.11
N THR A 375 -6.51 7.87 12.49
CA THR A 375 -6.62 6.40 12.41
C THR A 375 -6.56 5.75 13.77
N VAL A 376 -7.61 5.01 14.12
CA VAL A 376 -7.67 4.14 15.29
C VAL A 376 -7.39 2.70 14.85
N VAL A 377 -6.34 2.08 15.40
CA VAL A 377 -6.01 0.67 15.22
C VAL A 377 -6.34 -0.10 16.50
N THR A 378 -7.06 -1.21 16.37
CA THR A 378 -7.28 -2.19 17.43
C THR A 378 -6.73 -3.54 16.98
N LEU A 379 -5.78 -4.08 17.73
CA LEU A 379 -5.33 -5.47 17.60
C LEU A 379 -5.96 -6.29 18.73
N PHE A 380 -6.85 -7.22 18.39
CA PHE A 380 -7.49 -8.14 19.32
C PHE A 380 -7.01 -9.58 19.09
N ARG A 381 -6.35 -10.13 20.10
CA ARG A 381 -5.96 -11.54 20.20
C ARG A 381 -7.00 -12.27 21.03
N PHE A 382 -7.51 -13.37 20.51
CA PHE A 382 -8.38 -14.28 21.24
C PHE A 382 -8.04 -15.74 20.94
N GLY A 383 -8.59 -16.65 21.72
CA GLY A 383 -8.35 -18.08 21.60
C GLY A 383 -9.40 -18.86 22.38
N GLU A 384 -9.34 -20.18 22.25
CA GLU A 384 -10.29 -21.13 22.83
C GLU A 384 -10.35 -21.02 24.37
N VAL A 385 -9.22 -20.74 25.02
CA VAL A 385 -9.15 -20.38 26.44
C VAL A 385 -9.35 -18.86 26.63
N ALA A 386 -10.49 -18.47 27.21
CA ALA A 386 -10.88 -17.08 27.43
C ALA A 386 -9.84 -16.23 28.21
N MET A 387 -9.11 -16.84 29.15
CA MET A 387 -8.09 -16.17 29.97
C MET A 387 -6.89 -15.62 29.17
N ASN A 388 -6.73 -16.02 27.90
CA ASN A 388 -5.62 -15.64 27.04
C ASN A 388 -5.94 -14.48 26.08
N HIS A 389 -7.10 -13.84 26.20
CA HIS A 389 -7.51 -12.73 25.34
C HIS A 389 -6.74 -11.45 25.68
N THR A 390 -6.23 -10.74 24.66
CA THR A 390 -5.54 -9.45 24.81
C THR A 390 -5.95 -8.47 23.72
N LYS A 391 -6.20 -7.22 24.10
CA LYS A 391 -6.63 -6.15 23.19
C LYS A 391 -5.67 -4.96 23.32
N THR A 392 -5.15 -4.48 22.21
CA THR A 392 -4.28 -3.31 22.16
C THR A 392 -4.90 -2.24 21.25
N LYS A 393 -5.10 -1.03 21.78
CA LYS A 393 -5.63 0.13 21.05
C LYS A 393 -4.53 1.16 20.82
N MET A 394 -4.49 1.69 19.60
CA MET A 394 -3.48 2.59 19.07
C MET A 394 -4.14 3.68 18.23
N GLU A 395 -3.61 4.89 18.27
CA GLU A 395 -4.15 6.06 17.57
C GLU A 395 -3.03 6.80 16.82
N GLU A 396 -3.28 7.20 15.58
CA GLU A 396 -2.42 8.04 14.74
C GLU A 396 -3.23 9.24 14.26
N THR A 397 -2.75 10.46 14.50
CA THR A 397 -3.17 11.63 13.71
C THR A 397 -2.06 11.92 12.70
N TRP A 398 -2.42 12.18 11.44
CA TRP A 398 -1.48 12.60 10.40
C TRP A 398 -1.98 13.85 9.69
N THR A 399 -1.03 14.67 9.23
CA THR A 399 -1.24 15.90 8.48
C THR A 399 -0.15 16.02 7.44
N ILE A 400 -0.48 16.31 6.20
CA ILE A 400 0.48 16.58 5.14
C ILE A 400 1.26 17.86 5.47
N GLU A 401 2.53 17.92 5.05
CA GLU A 401 3.31 19.15 5.18
C GLU A 401 3.02 20.09 3.99
N GLU A 402 2.92 21.38 4.26
CA GLU A 402 3.04 22.43 3.25
C GLU A 402 4.34 23.16 3.59
N ASP A 403 5.30 23.23 2.65
CA ASP A 403 6.61 23.80 2.96
C ASP A 403 6.49 25.31 3.19
N GLU A 404 7.37 25.88 4.03
CA GLU A 404 7.34 27.29 4.42
C GLU A 404 7.60 28.25 3.23
N ARG A 405 7.91 27.71 2.05
CA ARG A 405 8.08 28.40 0.76
C ARG A 405 6.86 28.32 -0.17
N GLY A 406 5.80 27.59 0.19
CA GLY A 406 4.62 27.38 -0.65
C GLY A 406 4.81 26.34 -1.76
N GLU A 407 5.81 25.46 -1.64
CA GLU A 407 5.93 24.27 -2.47
C GLU A 407 5.08 23.14 -1.85
N ASN A 408 4.13 22.59 -2.62
CA ASN A 408 3.26 21.50 -2.15
C ASN A 408 4.11 20.28 -1.78
N ALA A 409 3.96 19.69 -0.59
CA ALA A 409 4.54 18.36 -0.30
C ALA A 409 3.69 17.20 -0.88
N ILE A 410 2.89 17.50 -1.92
CA ILE A 410 2.17 16.55 -2.76
C ILE A 410 2.40 16.92 -4.23
N HIS A 411 2.73 15.92 -5.04
CA HIS A 411 2.83 15.99 -6.51
C HIS A 411 2.15 14.74 -7.12
N LEU A 412 1.66 14.79 -8.37
CA LEU A 412 0.85 13.73 -9.02
C LEU A 412 1.30 13.39 -10.47
#